data_AF-A0A820GGZ9-F1
#
_entry.id   AF-A0A820GGZ9-F1
#
_cell.length_a   1.000
_cell.length_b   1.000
_cell.length_c   1.000
_cell.angle_alpha   90.00
_cell.angle_beta   90.00
_cell.angle_gamma   90.00
#
_symmetry.space_group_name_H-M   'P 1'
#
loop_
_entity.id
_entity.type
_entity.pdbx_description
1 polymer ?
#
loop_
_entity_poly.entity_id
_entity_poly.type
_entity_poly.pdbx_seq_one_letter_code
_entity_poly.pdbx_strand_id
1 'polypeptide(L)'
;GPCTDLTCDNEIKELYECHCCLRLVCFYHLSKHIEIVKENKQRLDNLRNELNTVVYTLKLIIEREQNLVEQAKKIFDEPSSSIDELKNIIEKINQTIASNRSGKN
;
A
#
# COMPACT_ATOMS: atom_id res chain seq x y z
N GLY A 1 -19.16 61.13 46.71
CA GLY A 1 -20.54 60.97 46.24
C GLY A 1 -20.54 59.91 45.16
N PRO A 2 -21.53 59.01 45.09
CA PRO A 2 -21.56 58.04 44.02
C PRO A 2 -21.98 58.76 42.73
N CYS A 3 -21.18 58.62 41.68
CA CYS A 3 -21.51 59.07 40.34
C CYS A 3 -22.82 58.39 39.90
N THR A 4 -23.86 59.18 39.70
CA THR A 4 -25.11 58.76 39.06
C THR A 4 -24.97 58.88 37.54
N ASP A 5 -24.08 58.07 36.95
CA ASP A 5 -23.93 58.00 35.49
C ASP A 5 -24.59 56.71 34.96
N LEU A 6 -25.89 56.81 34.64
CA LEU A 6 -26.64 55.77 33.91
C LEU A 6 -26.03 55.41 32.54
N THR A 7 -25.13 56.25 32.03
CA THR A 7 -24.36 56.04 30.81
C THR A 7 -23.27 54.97 30.98
N CYS A 8 -22.61 54.91 32.13
CA CYS A 8 -21.58 53.88 32.41
C CYS A 8 -22.18 52.46 32.47
N ASP A 9 -23.37 52.30 33.05
CA ASP A 9 -24.03 51.00 33.15
C ASP A 9 -24.48 50.46 31.78
N ASN A 10 -24.89 51.34 30.86
CA ASN A 10 -25.28 50.95 29.51
C ASN A 10 -24.07 50.56 28.65
N GLU A 11 -22.96 51.30 28.73
CA GLU A 11 -21.72 50.97 28.00
C GLU A 11 -21.12 49.63 28.48
N ILE A 12 -21.12 49.37 29.79
CA ILE A 12 -20.67 48.09 30.36
C ILE A 12 -21.58 46.94 29.91
N LYS A 13 -22.88 47.17 29.84
CA LYS A 13 -23.85 46.16 29.37
C LYS A 13 -23.66 45.84 27.88
N GLU A 14 -23.48 46.85 27.03
CA GLU A 14 -23.19 46.65 25.60
C GLU A 14 -21.87 45.91 25.38
N LEU A 15 -20.83 46.24 26.15
CA LEU A 15 -19.54 45.52 26.14
C LEU A 15 -19.70 44.05 26.55
N TYR A 16 -20.51 43.76 27.57
CA TYR A 16 -20.76 42.39 28.04
C TYR A 16 -21.58 41.58 27.03
N GLU A 17 -22.60 42.18 26.41
CA GLU A 17 -23.38 41.56 25.35
C GLU A 17 -22.50 41.28 24.12
N CYS A 18 -21.64 42.22 23.72
CA CYS A 18 -20.68 42.03 22.63
C CYS A 18 -19.68 40.90 22.92
N HIS A 19 -19.13 40.84 24.14
CA HIS A 19 -18.23 39.76 24.58
C HIS A 19 -18.93 38.40 24.62
N CYS A 20 -20.18 38.34 25.10
CA CYS A 20 -20.99 37.13 25.06
C CYS A 20 -21.27 36.66 23.63
N CYS A 21 -21.61 37.58 22.71
CA CYS A 21 -21.81 37.29 21.29
C CYS A 21 -20.52 36.76 20.63
N LEU A 22 -19.38 37.41 20.85
CA LEU A 22 -18.07 36.95 20.37
C LEU A 22 -17.76 35.54 20.86
N ARG A 23 -17.99 35.27 22.14
CA ARG A 23 -17.78 33.94 22.73
C ARG A 23 -18.66 32.89 22.05
N LEU A 24 -19.95 33.16 21.84
CA LEU A 24 -20.87 32.22 21.19
C LEU A 24 -20.47 31.93 19.74
N VAL A 25 -20.08 32.95 18.98
CA VAL A 25 -19.60 32.80 17.60
C VAL A 25 -18.33 31.96 17.57
N CYS A 26 -17.35 32.24 18.43
CA CYS A 26 -16.13 31.43 18.54
C CYS A 26 -16.43 29.98 18.91
N PHE A 27 -17.34 29.72 19.86
CA PHE A 27 -17.75 28.37 20.22
C PHE A 27 -18.42 27.64 19.05
N TYR A 28 -19.30 28.31 18.30
CA TYR A 28 -19.96 27.73 17.13
C TYR A 28 -18.95 27.33 16.05
N HIS A 29 -18.02 28.22 15.72
CA HIS A 29 -16.97 27.93 14.73
C HIS A 29 -16.05 26.80 15.22
N LEU A 30 -15.65 26.82 16.49
CA LEU A 30 -14.82 25.77 17.07
C LEU A 30 -15.53 24.40 17.01
N SER A 31 -16.81 24.35 17.37
CA SER A 31 -17.61 23.13 17.28
C SER A 31 -17.68 22.59 15.85
N LYS A 32 -17.92 23.47 14.85
CA LYS A 32 -17.88 23.07 13.43
C LYS A 32 -16.51 22.53 13.00
N HIS A 33 -15.43 23.18 13.41
CA HIS A 33 -14.08 22.69 13.09
C HIS A 33 -13.81 21.31 13.72
N ILE A 34 -14.28 21.09 14.95
CA ILE A 34 -14.16 19.79 15.62
C ILE A 34 -14.91 18.70 14.85
N GLU A 35 -16.12 18.97 14.35
CA GLU A 35 -16.89 18.02 13.55
C GLU A 35 -16.17 17.67 12.24
N ILE A 36 -15.69 18.67 11.51
CA ILE A 36 -14.91 18.47 10.27
C ILE A 36 -13.66 17.62 10.54
N VAL A 37 -12.96 17.87 11.65
CA VAL A 37 -11.77 17.09 12.04
C VAL A 37 -12.15 15.64 12.34
N LYS A 38 -13.28 15.38 13.01
CA LYS A 38 -13.77 14.02 13.27
C LYS A 38 -14.10 13.28 11.98
N GLU A 39 -14.80 13.92 11.06
CA GLU A 39 -15.14 13.35 9.75
C GLU A 39 -13.88 13.03 8.94
N ASN A 40 -12.93 13.96 8.89
CA ASN A 40 -11.66 13.75 8.18
C ASN A 40 -10.84 12.61 8.82
N LYS A 41 -10.84 12.50 10.15
CA LYS A 41 -10.20 11.36 10.83
C LYS A 41 -10.85 10.04 10.40
N GLN A 42 -12.18 9.96 10.39
CA GLN A 42 -12.87 8.75 9.95
C GLN A 42 -12.55 8.40 8.50
N ARG A 43 -12.49 9.40 7.61
CA ARG A 43 -12.10 9.20 6.21
C ARG A 43 -10.66 8.68 6.09
N LEU A 44 -9.74 9.22 6.87
CA LEU A 44 -8.34 8.76 6.90
C LEU A 44 -8.23 7.32 7.42
N ASP A 45 -8.99 6.96 8.44
CA ASP A 45 -9.01 5.59 8.97
C ASP A 45 -9.55 4.60 7.93
N ASN A 46 -10.60 4.97 7.19
CA ASN A 46 -11.13 4.16 6.09
C ASN A 46 -10.08 3.98 4.96
N LEU A 47 -9.46 5.07 4.50
CA LEU A 47 -8.40 5.02 3.48
C LEU A 47 -7.22 4.16 3.91
N ARG A 48 -6.84 4.22 5.20
CA ARG A 48 -5.79 3.36 5.75
C ARG A 48 -6.16 1.88 5.65
N ASN A 49 -7.41 1.53 5.96
CA ASN A 49 -7.88 0.14 5.88
C ASN A 49 -7.94 -0.37 4.44
N GLU A 50 -8.40 0.46 3.50
CA GLU A 50 -8.38 0.15 2.07
C GLU A 50 -6.94 -0.06 1.58
N LEU A 51 -6.02 0.84 1.94
CA LEU A 51 -4.61 0.71 1.59
C LEU A 51 -3.99 -0.58 2.15
N ASN A 52 -4.26 -0.92 3.41
CA ASN A 52 -3.79 -2.16 4.02
C ASN A 52 -4.29 -3.40 3.26
N THR A 53 -5.54 -3.36 2.81
CA THR A 53 -6.13 -4.44 2.01
C THR A 53 -5.44 -4.58 0.64
N VAL A 54 -5.20 -3.45 -0.04
CA VAL A 54 -4.46 -3.43 -1.31
C VAL A 54 -3.05 -3.97 -1.14
N VAL A 55 -2.34 -3.53 -0.10
CA VAL A 55 -0.97 -4.00 0.20
C VAL A 55 -0.95 -5.51 0.45
N TYR A 56 -1.92 -6.04 1.20
CA TYR A 56 -2.03 -7.48 1.44
C TYR A 56 -2.24 -8.26 0.14
N THR A 57 -3.17 -7.81 -0.71
CA THR A 57 -3.43 -8.43 -2.01
C THR A 57 -2.20 -8.41 -2.92
N LEU A 58 -1.46 -7.29 -2.97
CA LEU A 58 -0.24 -7.19 -3.76
C LEU A 58 0.84 -8.17 -3.28
N LYS A 59 0.98 -8.38 -1.97
CA LYS A 59 1.91 -9.40 -1.44
C LYS A 59 1.57 -10.79 -1.93
N LEU A 60 0.30 -11.19 -1.88
CA LEU A 60 -0.14 -12.49 -2.39
C LEU A 60 0.10 -12.65 -3.89
N ILE A 61 -0.11 -11.58 -4.67
CA ILE A 61 0.18 -11.60 -6.11
C ILE A 61 1.68 -11.81 -6.35
N ILE A 62 2.53 -11.06 -5.64
CA ILE A 62 3.99 -11.19 -5.77
C ILE A 62 4.45 -12.61 -5.42
N GLU A 63 3.95 -13.20 -4.33
CA GLU A 63 4.27 -14.57 -3.95
C GLU A 63 3.86 -15.59 -5.04
N ARG A 64 2.67 -15.40 -5.62
CA ARG A 64 2.19 -16.25 -6.72
C ARG A 64 3.05 -16.12 -7.97
N GLU A 65 3.40 -14.90 -8.37
CA GLU A 65 4.24 -14.65 -9.54
C GLU A 65 5.65 -15.23 -9.36
N GLN A 66 6.23 -15.10 -8.16
CA GLN A 66 7.52 -15.74 -7.83
C GLN A 66 7.45 -17.26 -7.97
N ASN A 67 6.36 -17.88 -7.52
CA ASN A 67 6.16 -19.31 -7.66
C ASN A 67 6.03 -19.73 -9.15
N LEU A 68 5.32 -18.95 -9.96
CA LEU A 68 5.20 -19.19 -11.40
C LEU A 68 6.57 -19.07 -12.12
N VAL A 69 7.37 -18.08 -11.77
CA VAL A 69 8.74 -17.92 -12.30
C VAL A 69 9.60 -19.15 -11.96
N GLU A 70 9.49 -19.65 -10.73
CA GLU A 70 10.24 -20.84 -10.32
C GLU A 70 9.78 -22.10 -11.06
N GLN A 71 8.48 -22.27 -11.26
CA GLN A 71 7.96 -23.37 -12.09
C GLN A 71 8.44 -23.26 -13.54
N ALA A 72 8.42 -22.06 -14.13
CA ALA A 72 8.90 -21.84 -15.48
C ALA A 72 10.39 -22.20 -15.64
N LYS A 73 11.23 -21.86 -14.65
CA LYS A 73 12.65 -22.26 -14.65
C LYS A 73 12.82 -23.78 -14.72
N LYS A 74 12.09 -24.52 -13.88
CA LYS A 74 12.13 -26.00 -13.89
C LYS A 74 11.74 -26.57 -15.25
N ILE A 75 10.70 -26.01 -15.88
CA ILE A 75 10.25 -26.40 -17.23
C ILE A 75 11.35 -26.16 -18.27
N PHE A 76 12.20 -25.14 -18.12
CA PHE A 76 13.33 -24.91 -19.03
C PHE A 76 14.55 -25.78 -18.73
N ASP A 77 14.84 -26.03 -17.45
CA ASP A 77 16.05 -26.76 -17.03
C ASP A 77 15.94 -28.27 -17.32
N GLU A 78 14.76 -28.88 -17.11
CA GLU A 78 14.55 -30.33 -17.31
C GLU A 78 14.78 -30.80 -18.77
N PRO A 79 14.25 -30.13 -19.80
CA PRO A 79 14.55 -30.46 -21.19
C PRO A 79 16.02 -30.21 -21.54
N SER A 80 16.67 -29.20 -20.94
CA SER A 80 18.09 -28.94 -21.20
C SER A 80 18.95 -30.12 -20.75
N SER A 81 18.72 -30.64 -19.54
CA SER A 81 19.40 -31.85 -19.05
C SER A 81 19.15 -33.04 -19.96
N SER A 82 17.89 -33.22 -20.39
CA SER A 82 17.50 -34.33 -21.28
C SER A 82 18.20 -34.24 -22.65
N ILE A 83 18.34 -33.03 -23.21
CA ILE A 83 19.06 -32.78 -24.47
C ILE A 83 20.54 -33.14 -24.32
N ASP A 84 21.16 -32.76 -23.20
CA ASP A 84 22.58 -33.05 -22.98
C ASP A 84 22.85 -34.54 -22.75
N GLU A 85 21.93 -35.26 -22.10
CA GLU A 85 21.95 -36.72 -22.03
C GLU A 85 21.85 -37.36 -23.42
N LEU A 86 20.91 -36.90 -24.26
CA LEU A 86 20.75 -37.40 -25.62
C LEU A 86 22.00 -37.15 -26.49
N LYS A 87 22.65 -35.98 -26.36
CA LYS A 87 23.92 -35.70 -27.04
C LYS A 87 25.01 -36.69 -26.63
N ASN A 88 25.16 -36.93 -25.33
CA ASN A 88 26.13 -37.90 -24.81
C ASN A 88 25.87 -39.33 -25.32
N ILE A 89 24.60 -39.75 -25.41
CA ILE A 89 24.22 -41.05 -25.96
C ILE A 89 24.59 -41.14 -27.44
N ILE A 90 24.26 -40.12 -28.23
CA ILE A 90 24.59 -40.05 -29.66
C ILE A 90 26.10 -40.13 -29.87
N GLU A 91 26.89 -39.42 -29.06
CA GLU A 91 28.35 -39.45 -29.16
C GLU A 91 28.92 -40.85 -28.90
N LYS A 92 28.44 -41.55 -27.86
CA LYS A 92 28.84 -42.94 -27.57
C LYS A 92 28.46 -43.90 -28.69
N ILE A 93 27.27 -43.74 -29.28
CA ILE A 93 26.83 -44.54 -30.43
C ILE A 93 27.78 -44.31 -31.62
N ASN A 94 28.11 -43.05 -31.93
CA ASN A 94 29.01 -42.71 -33.03
C ASN A 94 30.41 -43.28 -32.82
N GLN A 95 30.96 -43.19 -31.60
CA GLN A 95 32.25 -43.80 -31.25
C GLN A 95 32.21 -45.33 -31.44
N THR A 96 31.13 -45.98 -31.01
CA THR A 96 30.95 -47.43 -31.18
C THR A 96 30.89 -47.82 -32.66
N ILE A 97 30.15 -47.07 -33.48
CA ILE A 97 30.07 -47.29 -34.93
C ILE A 97 31.44 -47.11 -35.57
N ALA A 98 32.19 -46.07 -35.20
CA ALA A 98 33.52 -45.80 -35.73
C ALA A 98 34.49 -46.95 -35.40
N SER A 99 34.54 -47.40 -34.14
CA SER A 99 35.36 -48.54 -33.70
C SER A 99 35.03 -49.83 -34.43
N ASN A 100 33.74 -50.12 -34.66
CA ASN A 100 33.29 -51.30 -35.40
C ASN A 100 33.64 -51.24 -36.89
N ARG A 101 33.78 -50.05 -37.47
CA ARG A 101 34.21 -49.86 -38.86
C ARG A 101 35.73 -50.00 -39.00
N SER A 102 36.51 -49.53 -38.02
CA SER A 102 37.98 -49.63 -38.05
C SER A 102 38.51 -51.04 -37.77
N GLY A 103 37.77 -51.88 -37.03
CA GLY A 103 38.14 -53.28 -36.74
C GLY A 103 37.82 -54.28 -37.86
N LYS A 104 37.30 -53.84 -39.01
CA LYS A 104 36.92 -54.68 -40.16
C LYS A 104 37.92 -54.65 -41.34
N ASN A 105 39.11 -54.09 -41.15
CA ASN A 105 40.21 -54.13 -42.13
C ASN A 105 41.29 -55.12 -41.70
#